data_AF-A0A846DWX9-F1
#
_entry.id   AF-A0A846DWX9-F1
#
_cell.length_a   1.000
_cell.length_b   1.000
_cell.length_c   1.000
_cell.angle_alpha   90.00
_cell.angle_beta   90.00
_cell.angle_gamma   90.00
#
_symmetry.space_group_name_H-M   'P 1'
#
loop_
_entity.id
_entity.type
_entity.pdbx_description
1 polymer ?
#
loop_
_entity_poly.entity_id
_entity_poly.type
_entity_poly.pdbx_seq_one_letter_code
_entity_poly.pdbx_strand_id
1 'polypeptide(L)'
;MKIRKPFFIIFLLAIALFPSPALANGGSALLWTGLMHLFVGNAVIGYIEAGLLARFFQASRRKATLLLVVANYLSAWLTAFLLVGRFSRISTITIENIWSWLYLAIFLSFVLTLLIEYPFFWFLLRQQKNAVPKAIKATLIIHGVSYLGLFLWYTITSQTSLLTQLEVVPPEQLQPRQEYVLYFLNSEQQAIRSNLAGERQQIIDRATLEALMPPSGIIHQPVPQLTENTDWKYFTHFLAAGGISGRNFVTNERFQFSLETPFAFWGIDHAIHLEEDFLVFQLGNHQICILQPQRREIALIARGSMPIVVAPQAAIPVNGE
;
A
#
# COMPACT_ATOMS: atom_id res chain seq x y z
N MET A 1 -1.49 -0.25 -44.24
CA MET A 1 -0.14 -0.74 -43.87
C MET A 1 -0.28 -2.00 -43.01
N LYS A 2 0.06 -3.19 -43.52
CA LYS A 2 0.02 -4.46 -42.74
C LYS A 2 1.27 -4.54 -41.88
N ILE A 3 1.21 -4.11 -40.62
CA ILE A 3 2.27 -4.36 -39.65
C ILE A 3 2.41 -5.87 -39.51
N ARG A 4 3.60 -6.41 -39.78
CA ARG A 4 3.87 -7.85 -39.74
C ARG A 4 3.75 -8.32 -38.29
N LYS A 5 2.76 -9.20 -38.02
CA LYS A 5 2.50 -9.86 -36.72
C LYS A 5 3.74 -10.27 -35.91
N PRO A 6 4.84 -10.80 -36.47
CA PRO A 6 6.02 -11.16 -35.68
C PRO A 6 6.69 -9.97 -35.00
N PHE A 7 6.67 -8.77 -35.61
CA PHE A 7 7.36 -7.60 -35.06
C PHE A 7 6.70 -7.07 -33.79
N PHE A 8 5.36 -7.13 -33.74
CA PHE A 8 4.60 -6.74 -32.56
C PHE A 8 4.80 -7.71 -31.38
N ILE A 9 4.91 -9.01 -31.67
CA ILE A 9 5.19 -10.03 -30.65
C ILE A 9 6.60 -9.86 -30.10
N ILE A 10 7.61 -9.66 -30.98
CA ILE A 10 8.99 -9.41 -30.56
C ILE A 10 9.09 -8.14 -29.73
N PHE A 11 8.38 -7.07 -30.10
CA PHE A 11 8.35 -5.83 -29.34
C PHE A 11 7.72 -6.01 -27.94
N LEU A 12 6.60 -6.73 -27.83
CA LEU A 12 6.00 -7.07 -26.53
C LEU A 12 6.91 -7.97 -25.69
N LEU A 13 7.58 -8.95 -26.30
CA LEU A 13 8.54 -9.80 -25.61
C LEU A 13 9.75 -8.99 -25.12
N ALA A 14 10.23 -8.05 -25.93
CA ALA A 14 11.35 -7.18 -25.58
C ALA A 14 10.99 -6.22 -24.43
N ILE A 15 9.76 -5.71 -24.38
CA ILE A 15 9.26 -4.92 -23.23
C ILE A 15 9.13 -5.80 -21.99
N ALA A 16 8.58 -7.01 -22.13
CA ALA A 16 8.38 -7.94 -21.00
C ALA A 16 9.71 -8.45 -20.42
N LEU A 17 10.73 -8.58 -21.26
CA LEU A 17 12.08 -9.01 -20.88
C LEU A 17 13.02 -7.84 -20.61
N PHE A 18 12.58 -6.59 -20.75
CA PHE A 18 13.43 -5.44 -20.48
C PHE A 18 13.71 -5.39 -18.97
N PRO A 19 14.97 -5.57 -18.54
CA PRO A 19 15.29 -5.43 -17.13
C PRO A 19 15.03 -3.97 -16.75
N SER A 20 13.94 -3.73 -16.01
CA SER A 20 13.66 -2.39 -15.49
C SER A 20 14.72 -2.09 -14.44
N PRO A 21 15.63 -1.12 -14.67
CA PRO A 21 16.47 -0.64 -13.58
C PRO A 21 15.51 -0.07 -12.55
N ALA A 22 15.48 -0.66 -11.37
CA ALA A 22 14.79 -0.10 -10.21
C ALA A 22 15.47 1.24 -9.89
N LEU A 23 15.02 2.31 -10.55
CA LEU A 23 15.37 3.66 -10.17
C LEU A 23 14.79 3.85 -8.77
N ALA A 24 15.66 3.94 -7.76
CA ALA A 24 15.27 4.11 -6.35
C ALA A 24 14.36 5.33 -6.11
N ASN A 25 14.26 6.24 -7.08
CA ASN A 25 13.48 7.46 -7.02
C ASN A 25 12.20 7.40 -7.87
N GLY A 26 11.93 6.27 -8.55
CA GLY A 26 10.86 6.14 -9.53
C GLY A 26 9.48 5.81 -8.94
N GLY A 27 9.40 5.44 -7.66
CA GLY A 27 8.19 4.83 -7.07
C GLY A 27 8.22 3.30 -7.12
N SER A 28 7.36 2.63 -6.35
CA SER A 28 7.37 1.16 -6.24
C SER A 28 6.96 0.46 -7.54
N ALA A 29 7.34 -0.81 -7.68
CA ALA A 29 6.87 -1.65 -8.79
C ALA A 29 5.34 -1.73 -8.84
N LEU A 30 4.69 -1.71 -7.68
CA LEU A 30 3.23 -1.74 -7.58
C LEU A 30 2.60 -0.43 -8.06
N LEU A 31 3.19 0.73 -7.74
CA LEU A 31 2.75 2.03 -8.26
C LEU A 31 2.80 2.04 -9.80
N TRP A 32 3.94 1.65 -10.37
CA TRP A 32 4.09 1.58 -11.82
C TRP A 32 3.17 0.57 -12.46
N THR A 33 2.96 -0.58 -11.83
CA THR A 33 1.98 -1.58 -12.29
C THR A 33 0.58 -0.97 -12.29
N GLY A 34 0.21 -0.23 -11.24
CA GLY A 34 -1.03 0.53 -11.18
C GLY A 34 -1.19 1.54 -12.31
N LEU A 35 -0.16 2.36 -12.57
CA LEU A 35 -0.16 3.33 -13.67
C LEU A 35 -0.25 2.65 -15.04
N MET A 36 0.56 1.61 -15.28
CA MET A 36 0.55 0.85 -16.52
C MET A 36 -0.79 0.17 -16.75
N HIS A 37 -1.39 -0.42 -15.71
CA HIS A 37 -2.72 -0.98 -15.78
C HIS A 37 -3.74 0.12 -16.13
N LEU A 38 -3.69 1.26 -15.44
CA LEU A 38 -4.65 2.35 -15.65
C LEU A 38 -4.62 2.90 -17.08
N PHE A 39 -3.44 3.15 -17.65
CA PHE A 39 -3.27 3.83 -18.96
C PHE A 39 -3.11 2.90 -20.16
N VAL A 40 -2.73 1.64 -19.97
CA VAL A 40 -2.49 0.69 -21.06
C VAL A 40 -3.24 -0.61 -20.83
N GLY A 41 -3.17 -1.15 -19.61
CA GLY A 41 -3.81 -2.42 -19.25
C GLY A 41 -5.31 -2.41 -19.52
N ASN A 42 -6.03 -1.35 -19.15
CA ASN A 42 -7.48 -1.23 -19.41
C ASN A 42 -7.84 -1.36 -20.90
N ALA A 43 -7.03 -0.77 -21.79
CA ALA A 43 -7.26 -0.90 -23.23
C ALA A 43 -7.01 -2.33 -23.73
N VAL A 44 -5.98 -3.00 -23.20
CA VAL A 44 -5.66 -4.40 -23.51
C VAL A 44 -6.76 -5.33 -23.01
N ILE A 45 -7.26 -5.11 -21.79
CA ILE A 45 -8.36 -5.87 -21.20
C ILE A 45 -9.62 -5.70 -22.03
N GLY A 46 -10.07 -4.47 -22.28
CA GLY A 46 -11.25 -4.22 -23.11
C GLY A 46 -11.17 -4.87 -24.51
N TYR A 47 -9.97 -4.94 -25.10
CA TYR A 47 -9.74 -5.65 -26.37
C TYR A 47 -9.87 -7.19 -26.22
N ILE A 48 -9.30 -7.78 -25.16
CA ILE A 48 -9.43 -9.21 -24.86
C ILE A 48 -10.90 -9.56 -24.59
N GLU A 49 -11.57 -8.79 -23.75
CA GLU A 49 -12.98 -8.96 -23.40
C GLU A 49 -13.89 -8.87 -24.62
N ALA A 50 -13.64 -7.91 -25.53
CA ALA A 50 -14.36 -7.82 -26.80
C ALA A 50 -14.14 -9.06 -27.69
N GLY A 51 -12.93 -9.64 -27.66
CA GLY A 51 -12.64 -10.91 -28.32
C GLY A 51 -13.42 -12.08 -27.73
N LEU A 52 -13.48 -12.17 -26.40
CA LEU A 52 -14.26 -13.19 -25.69
C LEU A 52 -15.77 -13.02 -25.94
N LEU A 53 -16.28 -11.80 -25.89
CA LEU A 53 -17.69 -11.49 -26.16
C LEU A 53 -18.08 -11.85 -27.59
N ALA A 54 -17.25 -11.50 -28.57
CA ALA A 54 -17.48 -11.87 -29.97
C ALA A 54 -17.47 -13.39 -30.16
N ARG A 55 -16.55 -14.10 -29.49
CA ARG A 55 -16.41 -15.56 -29.60
C ARG A 55 -17.57 -16.32 -28.95
N PHE A 56 -17.93 -15.98 -27.72
CA PHE A 56 -18.90 -16.76 -26.93
C PHE A 56 -20.35 -16.28 -27.08
N PHE A 57 -20.56 -15.01 -27.42
CA PHE A 57 -21.89 -14.40 -27.48
C PHE A 57 -22.22 -13.81 -28.86
N GLN A 58 -21.38 -14.06 -29.88
CA GLN A 58 -21.62 -13.67 -31.28
C GLN A 58 -21.83 -12.15 -31.46
N ALA A 59 -21.22 -11.34 -30.59
CA ALA A 59 -21.26 -9.88 -30.71
C ALA A 59 -20.32 -9.37 -31.82
N SER A 60 -20.61 -8.18 -32.35
CA SER A 60 -19.72 -7.52 -33.31
C SER A 60 -18.41 -7.11 -32.63
N ARG A 61 -17.29 -7.75 -33.01
CA ARG A 61 -15.97 -7.50 -32.41
C ARG A 61 -15.55 -6.02 -32.47
N ARG A 62 -15.82 -5.32 -33.58
CA ARG A 62 -15.42 -3.91 -33.74
C ARG A 62 -16.17 -2.99 -32.76
N LYS A 63 -17.50 -3.12 -32.72
CA LYS A 63 -18.35 -2.35 -31.79
C LYS A 63 -18.03 -2.68 -30.34
N ALA A 64 -17.85 -3.97 -30.04
CA ALA A 64 -17.48 -4.45 -28.71
C ALA A 64 -16.13 -3.89 -28.26
N THR A 65 -15.11 -3.88 -29.13
CA THR A 65 -13.78 -3.35 -28.78
C THR A 65 -13.86 -1.89 -28.37
N LEU A 66 -14.53 -1.05 -29.17
CA LEU A 66 -14.65 0.38 -28.85
C LEU A 66 -15.38 0.59 -27.52
N LEU A 67 -16.53 -0.06 -27.34
CA LEU A 67 -17.36 0.15 -26.16
C LEU A 67 -16.75 -0.43 -24.88
N LEU A 68 -16.13 -1.62 -24.94
CA LEU A 68 -15.55 -2.25 -23.75
C LEU A 68 -14.24 -1.59 -23.31
N VAL A 69 -13.44 -1.04 -24.24
CA VAL A 69 -12.31 -0.19 -23.86
C VAL A 69 -12.80 1.04 -23.09
N VAL A 70 -13.81 1.73 -23.60
CA VAL A 70 -14.40 2.89 -22.90
C VAL A 70 -14.99 2.48 -21.54
N ALA A 71 -15.68 1.34 -21.49
CA ALA A 71 -16.26 0.81 -20.25
C ALA A 71 -15.19 0.52 -19.19
N ASN A 72 -14.09 -0.14 -19.56
CA ASN A 72 -12.97 -0.45 -18.66
C ASN A 72 -12.30 0.81 -18.10
N TYR A 73 -12.08 1.84 -18.93
CA TYR A 73 -11.57 3.11 -18.41
C TYR A 73 -12.55 3.78 -17.46
N LEU A 74 -13.83 3.83 -17.84
CA LEU A 74 -14.87 4.45 -17.02
C LEU A 74 -14.99 3.75 -15.66
N SER A 75 -15.01 2.41 -15.64
CA SER A 75 -15.11 1.60 -14.44
C SER A 75 -13.88 1.76 -13.56
N ALA A 76 -12.68 1.74 -14.13
CA ALA A 76 -11.42 1.94 -13.39
C ALA A 76 -11.37 3.32 -12.72
N TRP A 77 -11.65 4.39 -13.47
CA TRP A 77 -11.62 5.76 -12.92
C TRP A 77 -12.71 6.00 -11.88
N LEU A 78 -13.93 5.52 -12.12
CA LEU A 78 -15.03 5.70 -11.17
C LEU A 78 -14.80 4.88 -9.89
N THR A 79 -14.33 3.64 -10.03
CA THR A 79 -13.98 2.80 -8.87
C THR A 79 -12.82 3.41 -8.09
N ALA A 80 -11.78 3.92 -8.77
CA ALA A 80 -10.68 4.62 -8.12
C ALA A 80 -11.18 5.85 -7.35
N PHE A 81 -12.01 6.69 -7.97
CA PHE A 81 -12.61 7.86 -7.32
C PHE A 81 -13.43 7.50 -6.06
N LEU A 82 -14.12 6.36 -6.08
CA LEU A 82 -14.97 5.91 -4.97
C LEU A 82 -14.17 5.25 -3.83
N LEU A 83 -13.10 4.50 -4.13
CA LEU A 83 -12.41 3.67 -3.14
C LEU A 83 -11.05 4.23 -2.69
N VAL A 84 -10.26 4.83 -3.61
CA VAL A 84 -8.88 5.24 -3.33
C VAL A 84 -8.85 6.29 -2.22
N GLY A 85 -8.04 6.03 -1.19
CA GLY A 85 -7.85 6.95 -0.06
C GLY A 85 -9.03 7.08 0.90
N ARG A 86 -10.14 6.36 0.67
CA ARG A 86 -11.25 6.29 1.63
C ARG A 86 -10.94 5.32 2.76
N PHE A 87 -10.35 4.17 2.45
CA PHE A 87 -9.99 3.16 3.45
C PHE A 87 -8.89 3.65 4.39
N SER A 88 -7.91 4.43 3.90
CA SER A 88 -6.83 4.95 4.77
C SER A 88 -7.33 5.86 5.90
N ARG A 89 -8.56 6.38 5.81
CA ARG A 89 -9.19 7.22 6.85
C ARG A 89 -9.95 6.40 7.90
N ILE A 90 -10.18 5.12 7.65
CA ILE A 90 -10.89 4.25 8.58
C ILE A 90 -9.89 3.81 9.65
N SER A 91 -10.10 4.26 10.89
CA SER A 91 -9.18 3.97 11.99
C SER A 91 -9.10 2.49 12.33
N THR A 92 -10.15 1.70 12.08
CA THR A 92 -10.13 0.26 12.40
C THR A 92 -9.21 -0.57 11.51
N ILE A 93 -8.70 0.00 10.40
CA ILE A 93 -7.73 -0.68 9.54
C ILE A 93 -6.34 -0.52 10.15
N THR A 94 -5.68 -1.63 10.42
CA THR A 94 -4.36 -1.70 11.04
C THR A 94 -3.43 -2.59 10.21
N ILE A 95 -2.12 -2.55 10.48
CA ILE A 95 -1.18 -3.50 9.88
C ILE A 95 -1.53 -4.97 10.17
N GLU A 96 -2.27 -5.26 11.24
CA GLU A 96 -2.63 -6.61 11.66
C GLU A 96 -3.81 -7.17 10.85
N ASN A 97 -4.70 -6.30 10.38
CA ASN A 97 -5.93 -6.70 9.68
C ASN A 97 -6.01 -6.20 8.23
N ILE A 98 -4.98 -5.52 7.74
CA ILE A 98 -4.91 -4.92 6.40
C ILE A 98 -5.15 -5.93 5.27
N TRP A 99 -4.79 -7.21 5.45
CA TRP A 99 -5.06 -8.27 4.48
C TRP A 99 -6.56 -8.50 4.28
N SER A 100 -7.34 -8.56 5.36
CA SER A 100 -8.80 -8.68 5.29
C SER A 100 -9.42 -7.50 4.56
N TRP A 101 -8.91 -6.28 4.82
CA TRP A 101 -9.35 -5.07 4.13
C TRP A 101 -8.93 -5.02 2.66
N LEU A 102 -7.76 -5.57 2.30
CA LEU A 102 -7.35 -5.75 0.91
C LEU A 102 -8.32 -6.65 0.15
N TYR A 103 -8.67 -7.81 0.70
CA TYR A 103 -9.64 -8.70 0.07
C TYR A 103 -11.01 -8.06 -0.07
N LEU A 104 -11.47 -7.34 0.95
CA LEU A 104 -12.71 -6.58 0.88
C LEU A 104 -12.66 -5.50 -0.21
N ALA A 105 -11.57 -4.75 -0.30
CA ALA A 105 -11.39 -3.72 -1.32
C ALA A 105 -11.36 -4.30 -2.74
N ILE A 106 -10.66 -5.43 -2.96
CA ILE A 106 -10.67 -6.16 -4.22
C ILE A 106 -12.09 -6.60 -4.58
N PHE A 107 -12.81 -7.19 -3.63
CA PHE A 107 -14.19 -7.64 -3.84
C PHE A 107 -15.12 -6.48 -4.21
N LEU A 108 -15.08 -5.38 -3.45
CA LEU A 108 -15.88 -4.19 -3.73
C LEU A 108 -15.53 -3.56 -5.08
N SER A 109 -14.24 -3.48 -5.42
CA SER A 109 -13.77 -3.00 -6.72
C SER A 109 -14.30 -3.87 -7.86
N PHE A 110 -14.31 -5.19 -7.69
CA PHE A 110 -14.86 -6.11 -8.67
C PHE A 110 -16.37 -5.91 -8.84
N VAL A 111 -17.14 -5.87 -7.75
CA VAL A 111 -18.60 -5.64 -7.79
C VAL A 111 -18.93 -4.30 -8.46
N LEU A 112 -18.24 -3.22 -8.10
CA LEU A 112 -18.44 -1.91 -8.73
C LEU A 112 -18.17 -1.96 -10.23
N THR A 113 -17.11 -2.65 -10.65
CA THR A 113 -16.80 -2.83 -12.07
C THR A 113 -17.92 -3.56 -12.80
N LEU A 114 -18.42 -4.67 -12.26
CA LEU A 114 -19.56 -5.40 -12.83
C LEU A 114 -20.79 -4.49 -13.01
N LEU A 115 -21.11 -3.68 -12.00
CA LEU A 115 -22.27 -2.78 -12.03
C LEU A 115 -22.10 -1.67 -13.06
N ILE A 116 -20.92 -1.06 -13.15
CA ILE A 116 -20.61 0.05 -14.07
C ILE A 116 -20.56 -0.45 -15.51
N GLU A 117 -20.02 -1.64 -15.76
CA GLU A 117 -19.82 -2.17 -17.10
C GLU A 117 -21.02 -2.93 -17.67
N TYR A 118 -21.88 -3.47 -16.81
CA TYR A 118 -23.09 -4.20 -17.22
C TYR A 118 -23.93 -3.47 -18.30
N PRO A 119 -24.20 -2.15 -18.22
CA PRO A 119 -24.94 -1.42 -19.26
C PRO A 119 -24.30 -1.52 -20.65
N PHE A 120 -22.97 -1.61 -20.75
CA PHE A 120 -22.26 -1.72 -22.02
C PHE A 120 -22.41 -3.12 -22.62
N PHE A 121 -22.32 -4.17 -21.80
CA PHE A 121 -22.61 -5.54 -22.21
C PHE A 121 -24.06 -5.71 -22.66
N TRP A 122 -25.00 -5.17 -21.88
CA TRP A 122 -26.41 -5.17 -22.25
C TRP A 122 -26.63 -4.43 -23.57
N PHE A 123 -26.05 -3.24 -23.76
CA PHE A 123 -26.17 -2.48 -25.00
C PHE A 123 -25.65 -3.25 -26.22
N LEU A 124 -24.53 -3.95 -26.08
CA LEU A 124 -23.94 -4.78 -27.14
C LEU A 124 -24.80 -6.00 -27.50
N LEU A 125 -25.57 -6.53 -26.54
CA LEU A 125 -26.36 -7.75 -26.70
C LEU A 125 -27.88 -7.51 -26.82
N ARG A 126 -28.36 -6.27 -26.66
CA ARG A 126 -29.79 -5.92 -26.57
C ARG A 126 -30.65 -6.36 -27.76
N GLN A 127 -30.05 -6.53 -28.93
CA GLN A 127 -30.74 -6.99 -30.14
C GLN A 127 -30.92 -8.51 -30.21
N GLN A 128 -30.28 -9.26 -29.31
CA GLN A 128 -30.41 -10.71 -29.27
C GLN A 128 -31.62 -11.14 -28.44
N LYS A 129 -32.18 -12.32 -28.76
CA LYS A 129 -33.16 -13.00 -27.90
C LYS A 129 -32.53 -13.28 -26.52
N ASN A 130 -33.30 -13.03 -25.46
CA ASN A 130 -32.89 -13.16 -24.05
C ASN A 130 -31.65 -12.30 -23.71
N ALA A 131 -31.66 -11.04 -24.16
CA ALA A 131 -30.52 -10.12 -24.01
C ALA A 131 -30.07 -9.93 -22.55
N VAL A 132 -31.00 -9.77 -21.60
CA VAL A 132 -30.67 -9.51 -20.19
C VAL A 132 -29.94 -10.70 -19.55
N PRO A 133 -30.49 -11.94 -19.53
CA PRO A 133 -29.76 -13.09 -19.00
C PRO A 133 -28.40 -13.33 -19.70
N LYS A 134 -28.34 -13.11 -21.01
CA LYS A 134 -27.08 -13.21 -21.77
C LYS A 134 -26.07 -12.15 -21.35
N ALA A 135 -26.49 -10.91 -21.13
CA ALA A 135 -25.62 -9.83 -20.68
C ALA A 135 -25.06 -10.12 -19.28
N ILE A 136 -25.91 -10.52 -18.33
CA ILE A 136 -25.47 -10.92 -16.98
C ILE A 136 -24.43 -12.04 -17.07
N LYS A 137 -24.73 -13.10 -17.83
CA LYS A 137 -23.81 -14.23 -18.02
C LYS A 137 -22.50 -13.80 -18.68
N ALA A 138 -22.57 -12.93 -19.69
CA ALA A 138 -21.40 -12.43 -20.40
C ALA A 138 -20.50 -11.61 -19.47
N THR A 139 -21.08 -10.64 -18.75
CA THR A 139 -20.38 -9.80 -17.77
C THR A 139 -19.67 -10.66 -16.73
N LEU A 140 -20.36 -11.62 -16.10
CA LEU A 140 -19.74 -12.49 -15.09
C LEU A 140 -18.61 -13.37 -15.64
N ILE A 141 -18.82 -14.05 -16.77
CA ILE A 141 -17.81 -14.97 -17.33
C ILE A 141 -16.59 -14.20 -17.83
N ILE A 142 -16.81 -13.11 -18.57
CA ILE A 142 -15.74 -12.36 -19.21
C ILE A 142 -14.89 -11.64 -18.16
N HIS A 143 -15.52 -10.97 -17.19
CA HIS A 143 -14.78 -10.37 -16.08
C HIS A 143 -14.11 -11.42 -15.19
N GLY A 144 -14.72 -12.59 -14.97
CA GLY A 144 -14.07 -13.68 -14.25
C GLY A 144 -12.73 -14.10 -14.88
N VAL A 145 -12.66 -14.14 -16.22
CA VAL A 145 -11.42 -14.46 -16.94
C VAL A 145 -10.43 -13.29 -16.93
N SER A 146 -10.87 -12.06 -17.22
CA SER A 146 -9.96 -10.90 -17.26
C SER A 146 -9.40 -10.56 -15.88
N TYR A 147 -10.22 -10.63 -14.83
CA TYR A 147 -9.78 -10.35 -13.46
C TYR A 147 -8.88 -11.45 -12.89
N LEU A 148 -9.05 -12.72 -13.29
CA LEU A 148 -8.09 -13.75 -12.96
C LEU A 148 -6.71 -13.44 -13.55
N GLY A 149 -6.66 -12.96 -14.79
CA GLY A 149 -5.42 -12.49 -15.42
C GLY A 149 -4.81 -11.30 -14.68
N LEU A 150 -5.63 -10.32 -14.30
CA LEU A 150 -5.19 -9.17 -13.49
C LEU A 150 -4.65 -9.59 -12.14
N PHE A 151 -5.35 -10.48 -11.43
CA PHE A 151 -4.92 -10.98 -10.13
C PHE A 151 -3.53 -11.64 -10.20
N LEU A 152 -3.31 -12.48 -11.21
CA LEU A 152 -2.01 -13.12 -11.44
C LEU A 152 -0.92 -12.10 -11.76
N TRP A 153 -1.22 -11.10 -12.59
CA TRP A 153 -0.29 -10.03 -12.90
C TRP A 153 0.11 -9.24 -11.64
N TYR A 154 -0.87 -8.79 -10.85
CA TYR A 154 -0.61 -8.04 -9.62
C TYR A 154 0.19 -8.88 -8.60
N THR A 155 -0.16 -10.15 -8.43
CA THR A 155 0.55 -11.08 -7.53
C THR A 155 2.03 -11.20 -7.87
N ILE A 156 2.37 -11.25 -9.16
CA ILE A 156 3.77 -11.34 -9.60
C ILE A 156 4.51 -10.01 -9.35
N THR A 157 3.82 -8.88 -9.48
CA THR A 157 4.43 -7.54 -9.32
C THR A 157 4.46 -7.02 -7.87
N SER A 158 3.68 -7.59 -6.96
CA SER A 158 3.47 -7.06 -5.60
C SER A 158 4.59 -7.38 -4.61
N GLN A 159 5.70 -7.99 -5.03
CA GLN A 159 6.78 -8.45 -4.15
C GLN A 159 7.50 -7.33 -3.38
N THR A 160 7.21 -6.06 -3.65
CA THR A 160 7.85 -4.89 -3.03
C THR A 160 7.02 -4.17 -1.96
N SER A 161 5.89 -4.74 -1.52
CA SER A 161 5.03 -4.09 -0.51
C SER A 161 5.42 -4.48 0.91
N LEU A 162 5.24 -3.55 1.87
CA LEU A 162 5.32 -3.81 3.31
C LEU A 162 4.51 -5.06 3.68
N LEU A 163 3.32 -5.22 3.09
CA LEU A 163 2.44 -6.37 3.30
C LEU A 163 3.10 -7.72 3.03
N THR A 164 3.97 -7.77 2.02
CA THR A 164 4.58 -9.02 1.55
C THR A 164 5.99 -9.23 2.09
N GLN A 165 6.64 -8.16 2.55
CA GLN A 165 8.04 -8.21 2.96
C GLN A 165 8.22 -8.26 4.48
N LEU A 166 7.26 -7.74 5.24
CA LEU A 166 7.33 -7.75 6.69
C LEU A 166 6.39 -8.79 7.30
N GLU A 167 6.88 -9.47 8.31
CA GLU A 167 6.08 -10.29 9.20
C GLU A 167 5.51 -9.42 10.32
N VAL A 168 4.19 -9.46 10.51
CA VAL A 168 3.55 -8.77 11.63
C VAL A 168 3.65 -9.67 12.85
N VAL A 169 4.37 -9.20 13.87
CA VAL A 169 4.64 -9.95 15.10
C VAL A 169 4.05 -9.23 16.32
N PRO A 170 3.82 -9.94 17.44
CA PRO A 170 3.47 -9.32 18.72
C PRO A 170 4.57 -8.35 19.22
N PRO A 171 4.22 -7.22 19.87
CA PRO A 171 5.19 -6.25 20.40
C PRO A 171 6.27 -6.84 21.32
N GLU A 172 5.95 -7.90 22.05
CA GLU A 172 6.86 -8.54 23.01
C GLU A 172 8.06 -9.21 22.31
N GLN A 173 7.95 -9.52 21.01
CA GLN A 173 9.06 -10.09 20.21
C GLN A 173 10.04 -9.02 19.70
N LEU A 174 9.62 -7.75 19.73
CA LEU A 174 10.37 -6.60 19.26
C LEU A 174 10.69 -5.67 20.44
N GLN A 175 11.53 -6.14 21.36
CA GLN A 175 12.04 -5.35 22.46
C GLN A 175 13.55 -5.14 22.30
N PRO A 176 14.05 -3.89 22.22
CA PRO A 176 15.49 -3.62 22.33
C PRO A 176 16.01 -4.03 23.72
N ARG A 177 17.33 -4.21 23.86
CA ARG A 177 17.94 -4.61 25.15
C ARG A 177 17.79 -3.55 26.22
N GLN A 178 17.93 -2.29 25.83
CA GLN A 178 17.70 -1.11 26.63
C GLN A 178 16.20 -0.83 26.65
N GLU A 179 15.66 -0.64 27.85
CA GLU A 179 14.28 -0.18 27.98
C GLU A 179 14.18 1.27 27.49
N TYR A 180 13.10 1.60 26.78
CA TYR A 180 12.79 2.98 26.39
C TYR A 180 11.37 3.34 26.83
N VAL A 181 11.15 4.64 27.02
CA VAL A 181 9.83 5.19 27.33
C VAL A 181 9.25 5.82 26.07
N LEU A 182 8.03 5.42 25.75
CA LEU A 182 7.25 5.95 24.64
C LEU A 182 6.26 6.99 25.17
N TYR A 183 6.25 8.15 24.55
CA TYR A 183 5.27 9.20 24.75
C TYR A 183 4.51 9.46 23.45
N PHE A 184 3.19 9.63 23.51
CA PHE A 184 2.37 9.86 22.31
C PHE A 184 1.01 10.50 22.64
N LEU A 185 0.29 10.93 21.61
CA LEU A 185 -1.11 11.34 21.71
C LEU A 185 -2.04 10.17 21.33
N ASN A 186 -2.97 9.79 22.20
CA ASN A 186 -3.99 8.79 21.85
C ASN A 186 -5.05 9.37 20.89
N SER A 187 -6.06 8.57 20.52
CA SER A 187 -7.16 9.01 19.65
C SER A 187 -8.00 10.16 20.22
N GLU A 188 -8.00 10.32 21.55
CA GLU A 188 -8.70 11.40 22.27
C GLU A 188 -7.82 12.65 22.48
N GLN A 189 -6.62 12.67 21.87
CA GLN A 189 -5.64 13.75 22.02
C GLN A 189 -5.10 13.93 23.45
N GLN A 190 -5.15 12.87 24.27
CA GLN A 190 -4.51 12.83 25.58
C GLN A 190 -3.06 12.36 25.43
N ALA A 191 -2.15 12.98 26.19
CA ALA A 191 -0.76 12.58 26.24
C ALA A 191 -0.61 11.31 27.10
N ILE A 192 -0.03 10.27 26.51
CA ILE A 192 0.17 8.96 27.11
C ILE A 192 1.67 8.68 27.24
N ARG A 193 2.09 8.13 28.37
CA ARG A 193 3.38 7.48 28.61
C ARG A 193 3.18 5.96 28.63
N SER A 194 4.04 5.20 27.95
CA SER A 194 4.04 3.73 27.99
C SER A 194 5.47 3.18 27.81
N ASN A 195 5.65 1.87 27.97
CA ASN A 195 6.84 1.20 27.43
C ASN A 195 6.67 0.92 25.91
N LEU A 196 7.69 0.36 25.26
CA LEU A 196 7.65 -0.01 23.84
C LEU A 196 6.77 -1.23 23.55
N ALA A 197 6.41 -2.03 24.55
CA ALA A 197 5.41 -3.09 24.41
C ALA A 197 3.97 -2.54 24.38
N GLY A 198 3.77 -1.23 24.58
CA GLY A 198 2.44 -0.61 24.67
C GLY A 198 1.73 -0.84 26.00
N GLU A 199 2.43 -1.40 26.98
CA GLU A 199 1.95 -1.69 28.33
C GLU A 199 2.17 -0.49 29.27
N ARG A 200 1.60 -0.59 30.48
CA ARG A 200 1.75 0.40 31.57
C ARG A 200 1.38 1.83 31.14
N GLN A 201 0.32 1.97 30.35
CA GLN A 201 -0.11 3.27 29.85
C GLN A 201 -0.56 4.17 31.00
N GLN A 202 -0.01 5.38 31.03
CA GLN A 202 -0.34 6.41 32.01
C GLN A 202 -0.66 7.71 31.27
N ILE A 203 -1.77 8.35 31.64
CA ILE A 203 -2.07 9.70 31.15
C ILE A 203 -1.12 10.67 31.86
N ILE A 204 -0.45 11.50 31.10
CA ILE A 204 0.44 12.56 31.60
C ILE A 204 -0.08 13.92 31.19
N ASP A 205 0.48 14.98 31.80
CA ASP A 205 0.21 16.33 31.35
C ASP A 205 0.72 16.55 29.91
N ARG A 206 -0.08 17.27 29.12
CA ARG A 206 0.25 17.51 27.71
C ARG A 206 1.48 18.41 27.55
N ALA A 207 1.70 19.36 28.47
CA ALA A 207 2.89 20.21 28.40
C ALA A 207 4.18 19.39 28.57
N THR A 208 4.14 18.29 29.33
CA THR A 208 5.25 17.33 29.44
C THR A 208 5.60 16.70 28.09
N LEU A 209 4.60 16.29 27.31
CA LEU A 209 4.82 15.76 25.96
C LEU A 209 5.39 16.84 25.03
N GLU A 210 4.80 18.04 25.06
CA GLU A 210 5.22 19.16 24.20
C GLU A 210 6.65 19.61 24.51
N ALA A 211 7.09 19.54 25.78
CA ALA A 211 8.47 19.82 26.17
C ALA A 211 9.49 18.81 25.63
N LEU A 212 9.06 17.57 25.32
CA LEU A 212 9.90 16.53 24.74
C LEU A 212 9.93 16.55 23.21
N MET A 213 9.02 17.29 22.57
CA MET A 213 8.96 17.35 21.12
C MET A 213 10.22 18.02 20.56
N PRO A 214 10.92 17.39 19.59
CA PRO A 214 12.00 18.08 18.90
C PRO A 214 11.41 19.30 18.16
N PRO A 215 12.17 20.40 18.03
CA PRO A 215 11.76 21.53 17.21
C PRO A 215 11.42 21.01 15.81
N SER A 216 10.27 21.41 15.28
CA SER A 216 9.71 20.89 14.03
C SER A 216 10.74 20.92 12.90
N GLY A 217 11.28 19.73 12.59
CA GLY A 217 12.30 19.55 11.56
C GLY A 217 11.71 19.53 10.16
N ILE A 218 12.54 19.86 9.18
CA ILE A 218 12.21 19.86 7.75
C ILE A 218 12.06 18.40 7.26
N ILE A 219 11.06 18.16 6.42
CA ILE A 219 10.78 16.89 5.74
C ILE A 219 11.99 16.49 4.86
N HIS A 220 12.41 15.21 4.86
CA HIS A 220 13.58 14.61 4.17
C HIS A 220 14.92 14.58 4.92
N GLN A 221 14.92 14.68 6.26
CA GLN A 221 16.14 14.44 7.03
C GLN A 221 16.34 12.95 7.36
N PRO A 222 17.60 12.51 7.60
CA PRO A 222 17.86 11.22 8.22
C PRO A 222 17.00 11.07 9.47
N VAL A 223 16.52 9.87 9.71
CA VAL A 223 15.77 9.54 10.93
C VAL A 223 16.65 9.90 12.15
N PRO A 224 16.16 10.71 13.10
CA PRO A 224 16.88 11.02 14.32
C PRO A 224 17.31 9.75 15.06
N GLN A 225 18.56 9.72 15.49
CA GLN A 225 19.16 8.57 16.16
C GLN A 225 19.30 8.87 17.66
N LEU A 226 18.85 7.94 18.50
CA LEU A 226 19.09 8.00 19.95
C LEU A 226 20.43 7.36 20.34
N THR A 227 21.09 6.65 19.41
CA THR A 227 22.38 6.01 19.64
C THR A 227 23.33 6.24 18.46
N GLU A 228 24.63 6.34 18.74
CA GLU A 228 25.66 6.59 17.71
C GLU A 228 26.26 5.29 17.12
N ASN A 229 25.88 4.12 17.65
CA ASN A 229 26.54 2.85 17.37
C ASN A 229 25.84 2.03 16.27
N THR A 230 25.81 2.54 15.05
CA THR A 230 25.25 1.80 13.90
C THR A 230 25.80 2.29 12.57
N ASP A 231 26.03 1.33 11.66
CA ASP A 231 26.44 1.60 10.28
C ASP A 231 25.24 1.93 9.36
N TRP A 232 24.01 1.83 9.88
CA TRP A 232 22.80 2.11 9.14
C TRP A 232 22.37 3.57 9.31
N LYS A 233 21.96 4.20 8.19
CA LYS A 233 21.11 5.39 8.24
C LYS A 233 19.77 5.10 7.59
N TYR A 234 18.74 5.56 8.28
CA TYR A 234 17.37 5.44 7.83
C TYR A 234 16.85 6.78 7.33
N PHE A 235 15.95 6.71 6.35
CA PHE A 235 15.31 7.87 5.75
C PHE A 235 13.82 7.58 5.61
N THR A 236 13.00 8.54 6.02
CA THR A 236 11.57 8.54 5.71
C THR A 236 11.33 9.40 4.48
N HIS A 237 10.34 9.01 3.69
CA HIS A 237 9.92 9.75 2.52
C HIS A 237 8.54 10.34 2.73
N PHE A 238 8.37 11.58 2.26
CA PHE A 238 7.09 12.29 2.34
C PHE A 238 5.93 11.54 1.67
N LEU A 239 6.18 10.94 0.51
CA LEU A 239 5.17 10.17 -0.18
C LEU A 239 5.07 8.79 0.48
N ALA A 240 3.84 8.32 0.71
CA ALA A 240 3.57 6.95 1.18
C ALA A 240 4.30 5.89 0.32
N ALA A 241 4.53 6.21 -0.97
CA ALA A 241 5.25 5.35 -1.87
C ALA A 241 6.77 5.26 -1.63
N GLY A 242 7.35 6.22 -0.93
CA GLY A 242 8.75 6.15 -0.51
C GLY A 242 8.94 5.38 0.80
N GLY A 243 7.94 5.42 1.70
CA GLY A 243 7.96 4.69 2.97
C GLY A 243 9.23 4.95 3.79
N ILE A 244 9.83 3.89 4.31
CA ILE A 244 11.11 3.91 5.03
C ILE A 244 12.18 3.21 4.22
N SER A 245 13.37 3.79 4.16
CA SER A 245 14.53 3.16 3.51
C SER A 245 15.72 3.17 4.44
N GLY A 246 16.57 2.15 4.30
CA GLY A 246 17.82 2.03 5.04
C GLY A 246 18.99 1.86 4.10
N ARG A 247 20.13 2.45 4.46
CA ARG A 247 21.41 2.21 3.81
C ARG A 247 22.47 1.92 4.87
N ASN A 248 23.14 0.78 4.73
CA ASN A 248 24.36 0.50 5.48
C ASN A 248 25.55 1.16 4.76
N PHE A 249 26.34 1.97 5.46
CA PHE A 249 27.44 2.72 4.85
C PHE A 249 28.74 1.90 4.71
N VAL A 250 28.85 0.79 5.43
CA VAL A 250 29.99 -0.12 5.39
C VAL A 250 29.78 -1.18 4.31
N THR A 251 28.65 -1.89 4.34
CA THR A 251 28.33 -2.97 3.39
C THR A 251 27.70 -2.46 2.09
N ASN A 252 27.22 -1.21 2.07
CA ASN A 252 26.44 -0.62 0.98
C ASN A 252 25.10 -1.34 0.70
N GLU A 253 24.65 -2.18 1.63
CA GLU A 253 23.31 -2.79 1.60
C GLU A 253 22.23 -1.72 1.68
N ARG A 254 21.08 -2.01 1.04
CA ARG A 254 19.93 -1.11 0.99
C ARG A 254 18.64 -1.90 1.10
N PHE A 255 17.65 -1.31 1.75
CA PHE A 255 16.27 -1.78 1.69
C PHE A 255 15.30 -0.60 1.62
N GLN A 256 14.07 -0.89 1.21
CA GLN A 256 12.96 0.04 1.22
C GLN A 256 11.68 -0.71 1.53
N PHE A 257 10.94 -0.24 2.53
CA PHE A 257 9.62 -0.73 2.87
C PHE A 257 8.61 0.39 2.69
N SER A 258 7.61 0.18 1.83
CA SER A 258 6.48 1.08 1.66
C SER A 258 5.17 0.33 1.81
N LEU A 259 4.21 0.92 2.54
CA LEU A 259 2.85 0.41 2.54
C LEU A 259 2.06 1.10 1.42
N GLU A 260 2.19 0.53 0.24
CA GLU A 260 1.37 0.88 -0.90
C GLU A 260 0.41 -0.26 -1.16
N THR A 261 -0.88 0.06 -1.02
CA THR A 261 -1.93 -0.77 -1.57
C THR A 261 -2.83 0.12 -2.43
N PRO A 262 -3.56 -0.42 -3.41
CA PRO A 262 -4.46 0.39 -4.23
C PRO A 262 -5.56 1.13 -3.44
N PHE A 263 -5.84 0.74 -2.20
CA PHE A 263 -6.96 1.25 -1.39
C PHE A 263 -6.50 1.97 -0.11
N ALA A 264 -5.33 1.61 0.45
CA ALA A 264 -4.75 2.22 1.63
C ALA A 264 -3.33 2.72 1.34
N PHE A 265 -3.12 4.00 1.67
CA PHE A 265 -1.84 4.69 1.60
C PHE A 265 -1.57 5.28 2.98
N TRP A 266 -0.53 4.81 3.65
CA TRP A 266 -0.10 5.32 4.93
C TRP A 266 1.32 5.85 4.81
N GLY A 267 1.47 7.16 5.06
CA GLY A 267 2.78 7.78 5.23
C GLY A 267 3.46 7.28 6.50
N ILE A 268 4.78 7.43 6.55
CA ILE A 268 5.56 7.20 7.76
C ILE A 268 6.01 8.55 8.29
N ASP A 269 5.63 8.87 9.51
CA ASP A 269 5.93 10.11 10.20
C ASP A 269 6.62 9.84 11.55
N HIS A 270 7.28 10.85 12.11
CA HIS A 270 7.89 10.81 13.45
C HIS A 270 8.75 9.55 13.71
N ALA A 271 9.54 9.15 12.71
CA ALA A 271 10.43 8.01 12.88
C ALA A 271 11.60 8.35 13.81
N ILE A 272 11.99 7.40 14.64
CA ILE A 272 13.10 7.48 15.59
C ILE A 272 13.88 6.16 15.51
N HIS A 273 15.20 6.27 15.39
CA HIS A 273 16.12 5.13 15.33
C HIS A 273 16.72 4.88 16.71
N LEU A 274 16.48 3.67 17.22
CA LEU A 274 16.94 3.19 18.52
C LEU A 274 18.19 2.31 18.37
N GLU A 275 18.71 1.78 19.47
CA GLU A 275 19.75 0.77 19.42
C GLU A 275 19.31 -0.48 18.63
N GLU A 276 20.29 -1.32 18.27
CA GLU A 276 20.06 -2.57 17.53
C GLU A 276 19.25 -2.39 16.25
N ASP A 277 19.25 -1.19 15.68
CA ASP A 277 18.56 -0.84 14.43
C ASP A 277 17.02 -0.90 14.48
N PHE A 278 16.44 -0.90 15.68
CA PHE A 278 15.00 -0.73 15.82
C PHE A 278 14.54 0.66 15.37
N LEU A 279 13.36 0.70 14.75
CA LEU A 279 12.72 1.92 14.29
C LEU A 279 11.33 2.03 14.91
N VAL A 280 11.08 3.12 15.63
CA VAL A 280 9.73 3.48 16.10
C VAL A 280 9.21 4.62 15.25
N PHE A 281 8.00 4.50 14.73
CA PHE A 281 7.41 5.52 13.87
C PHE A 281 5.89 5.49 13.90
N GLN A 282 5.29 6.57 13.41
CA GLN A 282 3.86 6.64 13.14
C GLN A 282 3.58 6.17 11.71
N LEU A 283 2.67 5.22 11.54
CA LEU A 283 2.16 4.75 10.25
C LEU A 283 0.74 5.25 10.02
N GLY A 284 0.56 6.09 9.01
CA GLY A 284 -0.70 6.78 8.77
C GLY A 284 -0.99 7.77 9.90
N ASN A 285 -2.25 7.90 10.31
CA ASN A 285 -2.65 8.95 11.26
C ASN A 285 -2.76 8.49 12.72
N HIS A 286 -2.66 7.19 13.00
CA HIS A 286 -3.15 6.66 14.27
C HIS A 286 -2.50 5.33 14.71
N GLN A 287 -1.45 4.88 14.03
CA GLN A 287 -0.74 3.64 14.37
C GLN A 287 0.69 3.99 14.71
N ILE A 288 1.15 3.54 15.87
CA ILE A 288 2.57 3.65 16.24
C ILE A 288 3.12 2.24 16.16
N CYS A 289 4.15 2.08 15.34
CA CYS A 289 4.75 0.80 15.03
C CYS A 289 6.22 0.78 15.47
N ILE A 290 6.70 -0.42 15.81
CA ILE A 290 8.12 -0.72 15.90
C ILE A 290 8.50 -1.70 14.79
N LEU A 291 9.65 -1.48 14.17
CA LEU A 291 10.19 -2.28 13.06
C LEU A 291 11.61 -2.69 13.39
N GLN A 292 11.94 -3.95 13.09
CA GLN A 292 13.29 -4.46 13.06
C GLN A 292 13.65 -4.85 11.61
N PRO A 293 14.27 -3.93 10.84
CA PRO A 293 14.43 -4.08 9.40
C PRO A 293 15.17 -5.34 8.95
N GLN A 294 16.21 -5.73 9.70
CA GLN A 294 17.08 -6.86 9.37
C GLN A 294 16.35 -8.19 9.56
N ARG A 295 15.44 -8.26 10.54
CA ARG A 295 14.55 -9.42 10.75
C ARG A 295 13.30 -9.37 9.87
N ARG A 296 13.01 -8.21 9.28
CA ARG A 296 11.78 -7.93 8.52
C ARG A 296 10.53 -8.16 9.35
N GLU A 297 10.57 -7.72 10.60
CA GLU A 297 9.46 -7.86 11.55
C GLU A 297 8.92 -6.49 11.93
N ILE A 298 7.60 -6.36 12.04
CA ILE A 298 6.92 -5.13 12.45
C ILE A 298 5.84 -5.46 13.49
N ALA A 299 5.67 -4.61 14.49
CA ALA A 299 4.58 -4.72 15.46
C ALA A 299 3.84 -3.39 15.61
N LEU A 300 2.54 -3.47 15.88
CA LEU A 300 1.71 -2.35 16.30
C LEU A 300 1.82 -2.23 17.82
N ILE A 301 2.49 -1.18 18.30
CA ILE A 301 2.77 -1.02 19.75
C ILE A 301 1.77 -0.09 20.43
N ALA A 302 1.19 0.86 19.71
CA ALA A 302 0.17 1.75 20.25
C ALA A 302 -0.74 2.34 19.18
N ARG A 303 -1.89 2.86 19.64
CA ARG A 303 -2.89 3.56 18.83
C ARG A 303 -2.83 5.04 19.16
N GLY A 304 -2.35 5.84 18.23
CA GLY A 304 -2.10 7.26 18.47
C GLY A 304 -1.22 7.92 17.42
N SER A 305 -0.73 9.10 17.76
CA SER A 305 0.06 9.95 16.89
C SER A 305 1.21 10.60 17.66
N MET A 306 2.18 11.13 16.93
CA MET A 306 3.33 11.88 17.44
C MET A 306 4.15 11.08 18.48
N PRO A 307 4.62 9.87 18.13
CA PRO A 307 5.49 9.10 19.01
C PRO A 307 6.79 9.85 19.29
N ILE A 308 7.16 9.89 20.56
CA ILE A 308 8.46 10.36 21.05
C ILE A 308 9.03 9.24 21.90
N VAL A 309 10.25 8.82 21.59
CA VAL A 309 10.96 7.80 22.35
C VAL A 309 12.12 8.45 23.07
N VAL A 310 12.26 8.19 24.36
CA VAL A 310 13.38 8.69 25.17
C VAL A 310 14.07 7.53 25.89
N ALA A 311 15.37 7.68 26.08
CA ALA A 311 16.14 6.79 26.94
C ALA A 311 15.69 6.94 28.41
N PRO A 312 15.81 5.90 29.25
CA PRO A 312 15.35 5.92 30.64
C PRO A 312 15.92 7.07 31.45
N GLN A 313 17.19 7.44 31.20
CA GLN A 313 17.87 8.52 31.91
C GLN A 313 17.31 9.91 31.58
N ALA A 314 16.66 10.04 30.43
CA ALA A 314 16.00 11.28 29.99
C ALA A 314 14.49 11.26 30.22
N ALA A 315 13.93 10.16 30.75
CA ALA A 315 12.52 10.06 31.05
C ALA A 315 12.15 10.96 32.23
N ILE A 316 11.04 11.68 32.10
CA ILE A 316 10.51 12.50 33.19
C ILE A 316 9.85 11.56 34.21
N PRO A 317 10.25 11.62 35.50
CA PRO A 317 9.65 10.78 36.53
C PRO A 317 8.17 11.11 36.68
N VAL A 318 7.35 10.08 36.81
CA VAL A 318 5.93 10.25 37.13
C VAL A 318 5.79 10.31 38.64
N ASN A 319 5.06 11.29 39.16
CA ASN A 319 4.84 11.47 40.60
C ASN A 319 4.44 10.13 41.26
N GLY A 320 5.34 9.54 42.05
CA GLY A 320 5.12 8.25 42.73
C GLY A 320 6.11 7.13 42.38
N GLU A 321 7.04 7.35 41.44
CA GLU A 321 8.28 6.57 41.25
C GLU A 321 9.46 7.24 41.99
#